data_AF-A0A9Q3IG34-F1
#
_entry.id   AF-A0A9Q3IG34-F1
#
_cell.length_a   1.000
_cell.length_b   1.000
_cell.length_c   1.000
_cell.angle_alpha   90.00
_cell.angle_beta   90.00
_cell.angle_gamma   90.00
#
_symmetry.space_group_name_H-M   'P 1'
#
loop_
_entity.id
_entity.type
_entity.pdbx_description
1 polymer ?
#
loop_
_entity_poly.entity_id
_entity_poly.type
_entity_poly.pdbx_seq_one_letter_code
_entity_poly.pdbx_strand_id
1 'polypeptide(L)'
;MPKEYDCNTHSQCQVFTPTFPASNLMPASYPAVLSLTSKKKLIQLPSGSDLHMMTPPHSIIQTPLLPHQKTRLAFLWDGEIPNGQSAHNLWATSPPGSTFNARHIITNKFASSFESLLTNTPLGGLLADDMGSGKTIQVIALIGTSKERLIANSHCSTPTMIICPPCLITNWQSEISKHAQAGALHAKIYHGPTRHSLSEADILKYDIIITSYNTITQEFKQTNTSTSFIFNINWHCIILNEAHYIRSQYTATQHAINSLLSSR
;
A
#
# COMPACT_ATOMS: atom_id res chain seq x y z
N MET A 1 42.47 7.94 2.86
CA MET A 1 42.23 7.03 1.71
C MET A 1 41.10 6.10 2.08
N PRO A 2 39.95 6.11 1.37
CA PRO A 2 38.87 5.18 1.66
C PRO A 2 39.25 3.80 1.11
N LYS A 3 39.04 2.76 1.92
CA LYS A 3 39.21 1.36 1.52
C LYS A 3 38.03 0.96 0.62
N GLU A 4 38.35 0.47 -0.57
CA GLU A 4 37.39 -0.14 -1.50
C GLU A 4 36.78 -1.41 -0.87
N TYR A 5 35.49 -1.60 -1.13
CA TYR A 5 34.72 -2.77 -0.71
C TYR A 5 34.81 -3.82 -1.82
N ASP A 6 35.44 -4.95 -1.54
CA ASP A 6 35.61 -6.07 -2.49
C ASP A 6 34.36 -6.97 -2.46
N CYS A 7 33.73 -7.17 -3.62
CA CYS A 7 32.45 -7.85 -3.78
C CYS A 7 32.57 -9.38 -3.94
N ASN A 8 33.76 -9.97 -3.81
CA ASN A 8 34.00 -11.38 -4.12
C ASN A 8 33.94 -12.37 -2.94
N THR A 9 33.53 -11.97 -1.73
CA THR A 9 33.50 -12.89 -0.57
C THR A 9 32.22 -13.69 -0.37
N HIS A 10 31.24 -13.63 -1.27
CA HIS A 10 30.01 -14.43 -1.19
C HIS A 10 29.85 -15.42 -2.34
N SER A 11 30.87 -16.25 -2.57
CA SER A 11 30.82 -17.39 -3.48
C SER A 11 30.49 -18.69 -2.74
N GLN A 12 29.34 -18.79 -2.06
CA GLN A 12 28.70 -20.07 -1.67
C GLN A 12 27.16 -19.91 -1.51
N CYS A 13 26.44 -19.59 -2.58
CA CYS A 13 25.01 -19.86 -2.65
C CYS A 13 24.81 -21.27 -3.23
N GLN A 14 24.57 -22.25 -2.36
CA GLN A 14 24.06 -23.55 -2.77
C GLN A 14 22.67 -23.37 -3.39
N VAL A 15 22.54 -23.73 -4.66
CA VAL A 15 21.25 -23.80 -5.37
C VAL A 15 20.45 -24.94 -4.76
N PHE A 16 19.54 -24.63 -3.85
CA PHE A 16 18.50 -25.57 -3.43
C PHE A 16 17.37 -25.55 -4.46
N THR A 17 17.29 -26.60 -5.29
CA THR A 17 16.09 -26.90 -6.07
C THR A 17 15.07 -27.59 -5.16
N PRO A 18 13.89 -27.03 -4.87
CA PRO A 18 12.86 -27.75 -4.16
C PRO A 18 12.19 -28.75 -5.11
N THR A 19 12.42 -30.05 -4.88
CA THR A 19 11.59 -31.14 -5.41
C THR A 19 10.31 -31.22 -4.58
N PHE A 20 9.19 -30.76 -5.14
CA PHE A 20 7.87 -30.96 -4.54
C PHE A 20 7.30 -32.33 -4.94
N PRO A 21 6.91 -33.21 -3.99
CA PRO A 21 6.17 -34.43 -4.31
C PRO A 21 4.72 -34.07 -4.68
N ALA A 22 4.37 -34.32 -5.94
CA ALA A 22 3.09 -33.96 -6.57
C ALA A 22 1.94 -34.94 -6.25
N SER A 23 1.72 -35.29 -4.99
CA SER A 23 0.62 -36.18 -4.60
C SER A 23 -0.08 -35.64 -3.37
N ASN A 24 -1.01 -34.70 -3.60
CA ASN A 24 -2.23 -34.40 -2.81
C ASN A 24 -2.75 -32.96 -3.07
N LEU A 25 -2.77 -32.54 -4.33
CA LEU A 25 -3.57 -31.38 -4.74
C LEU A 25 -4.99 -31.87 -5.06
N MET A 26 -5.95 -31.31 -4.32
CA MET A 26 -7.40 -31.41 -4.53
C MET A 26 -7.79 -31.17 -6.00
N PRO A 27 -8.90 -31.75 -6.50
CA PRO A 27 -9.22 -31.76 -7.92
C PRO A 27 -9.47 -30.35 -8.46
N ALA A 28 -8.74 -30.03 -9.52
CA ALA A 28 -8.91 -28.83 -10.31
C ALA A 28 -10.19 -28.92 -11.16
N SER A 29 -11.18 -28.11 -10.84
CA SER A 29 -12.22 -27.69 -11.79
C SER A 29 -12.32 -26.16 -11.81
N TYR A 30 -11.18 -25.52 -12.09
CA TYR A 30 -11.20 -24.16 -12.60
C TYR A 30 -11.33 -24.21 -14.12
N PRO A 31 -12.21 -23.42 -14.76
CA PRO A 31 -12.18 -23.27 -16.20
C PRO A 31 -10.87 -22.54 -16.55
N ALA A 32 -9.85 -23.31 -16.93
CA ALA A 32 -8.72 -22.77 -17.65
C ALA A 32 -9.25 -22.27 -19.00
N VAL A 33 -9.11 -20.97 -19.26
CA VAL A 33 -8.44 -20.39 -20.44
C VAL A 33 -8.52 -18.86 -20.27
N LEU A 34 -7.46 -18.25 -19.72
CA LEU A 34 -7.15 -16.87 -20.10
C LEU A 34 -6.84 -16.92 -21.59
N SER A 35 -7.72 -16.33 -22.42
CA SER A 35 -7.52 -16.28 -23.87
C SER A 35 -6.14 -15.68 -24.20
N LEU A 36 -5.52 -16.11 -25.30
CA LEU A 36 -4.24 -15.53 -25.78
C LEU A 36 -4.31 -14.00 -25.91
N THR A 37 -5.51 -13.47 -26.17
CA THR A 37 -5.83 -12.04 -26.22
C THR A 37 -5.67 -11.36 -24.85
N SER A 38 -6.13 -12.00 -23.77
CA SER A 38 -5.96 -11.50 -22.40
C SER A 38 -4.50 -11.50 -21.96
N LYS A 39 -3.71 -12.52 -22.35
CA LYS A 39 -2.25 -12.56 -22.08
C LYS A 39 -1.49 -11.44 -22.80
N LYS A 40 -1.80 -11.20 -24.08
CA LYS A 40 -1.19 -10.10 -24.85
C LYS A 40 -1.52 -8.73 -24.26
N LYS A 41 -2.74 -8.54 -23.76
CA LYS A 41 -3.18 -7.28 -23.16
C LYS A 41 -2.55 -7.02 -21.78
N LEU A 42 -2.24 -8.07 -21.02
CA LEU A 42 -1.50 -7.97 -19.76
C LEU A 42 -0.02 -7.56 -19.95
N ILE A 43 0.58 -7.97 -21.06
CA ILE A 43 1.95 -7.59 -21.45
C ILE A 43 2.02 -6.12 -21.89
N GLN A 44 0.91 -5.55 -22.36
CA GLN A 44 0.78 -4.16 -22.78
C GLN A 44 0.43 -3.20 -21.64
N LEU A 45 0.37 -3.68 -20.40
CA LEU A 45 0.25 -2.79 -19.25
C LEU A 45 1.51 -1.92 -19.19
N PRO A 46 1.37 -0.59 -18.97
CA PRO A 46 2.51 0.31 -18.96
C PRO A 46 3.58 -0.20 -18.00
N SER A 47 4.80 -0.36 -18.53
CA SER A 47 5.96 -0.80 -17.76
C SER A 47 6.40 0.35 -16.84
N GLY A 48 7.05 0.04 -15.73
CA GLY A 48 7.56 1.06 -14.80
C GLY A 48 8.54 2.08 -15.42
N SER A 49 9.04 1.80 -16.63
CA SER A 49 9.87 2.70 -17.44
C SER A 49 9.12 3.87 -18.08
N ASP A 50 7.79 3.78 -18.21
CA ASP A 50 6.95 4.76 -18.94
C ASP A 50 6.26 5.76 -17.99
N LEU A 51 6.62 5.70 -16.70
CA LEU A 51 6.02 6.53 -15.67
C LEU A 51 6.62 7.93 -15.67
N HIS A 52 5.75 8.94 -15.66
CA HIS A 52 6.17 10.32 -15.49
C HIS A 52 6.78 10.53 -14.09
N MET A 53 7.72 11.46 -13.98
CA MET A 53 8.28 11.85 -12.68
C MET A 53 7.31 12.82 -11.97
N MET A 54 6.99 12.53 -10.71
CA MET A 54 6.22 13.44 -9.86
C MET A 54 7.12 14.03 -8.76
N THR A 55 7.03 15.34 -8.56
CA THR A 55 7.71 16.04 -7.46
C THR A 55 6.75 16.18 -6.28
N PRO A 56 7.14 15.77 -5.05
CA PRO A 56 6.32 16.00 -3.87
C PRO A 56 6.31 17.48 -3.47
N PRO A 57 5.32 17.89 -2.67
CA PRO A 57 5.21 19.27 -2.21
C PRO A 57 6.37 19.65 -1.29
N HIS A 58 7.15 20.65 -1.69
CA HIS A 58 8.32 21.15 -0.93
C HIS A 58 7.95 21.79 0.41
N SER A 59 6.70 22.25 0.55
CA SER A 59 6.13 22.76 1.81
C SER A 59 5.97 21.68 2.88
N ILE A 60 5.89 20.42 2.48
CA ILE A 60 5.71 19.28 3.39
C ILE A 60 6.93 18.37 3.40
N ILE A 61 7.54 18.12 2.25
CA ILE A 61 8.69 17.21 2.10
C ILE A 61 9.96 18.04 1.82
N GLN A 62 10.91 17.97 2.74
CA GLN A 62 12.17 18.73 2.61
C GLN A 62 13.24 17.99 1.80
N THR A 63 13.21 16.66 1.82
CA THR A 63 14.26 15.87 1.15
C THR A 63 14.00 15.76 -0.35
N PRO A 64 14.99 16.05 -1.21
CA PRO A 64 14.84 15.87 -2.66
C PRO A 64 14.81 14.38 -3.02
N LEU A 65 13.81 13.96 -3.78
CA LEU A 65 13.67 12.58 -4.26
C LEU A 65 14.59 12.31 -5.46
N LEU A 66 15.14 11.10 -5.51
CA LEU A 66 15.87 10.58 -6.68
C LEU A 66 14.92 10.35 -7.86
N PRO A 67 15.40 10.34 -9.12
CA PRO A 67 14.54 10.18 -10.30
C PRO A 67 13.63 8.94 -10.25
N HIS A 68 14.16 7.79 -9.83
CA HIS A 68 13.35 6.57 -9.68
C HIS A 68 12.32 6.69 -8.55
N GLN A 69 12.61 7.44 -7.50
CA GLN A 69 11.65 7.68 -6.41
C GLN A 69 10.50 8.57 -6.88
N LYS A 70 10.77 9.52 -7.78
CA LYS A 70 9.74 10.39 -8.38
C LYS A 70 8.80 9.61 -9.31
N THR A 71 9.31 8.67 -10.10
CA THR A 71 8.46 7.81 -10.93
C THR A 71 7.64 6.84 -10.07
N ARG A 72 8.20 6.33 -8.97
CA ARG A 72 7.46 5.53 -7.99
C ARG A 72 6.38 6.32 -7.28
N LEU A 73 6.65 7.55 -6.88
CA LEU A 73 5.64 8.44 -6.30
C LEU A 73 4.48 8.65 -7.28
N ALA A 74 4.76 8.91 -8.55
CA ALA A 74 3.74 9.08 -9.58
C ALA A 74 2.87 7.82 -9.74
N PHE A 75 3.48 6.64 -9.72
CA PHE A 75 2.76 5.37 -9.79
C PHE A 75 1.86 5.12 -8.58
N LEU A 76 2.38 5.34 -7.37
CA LEU A 76 1.59 5.17 -6.15
C LEU A 76 0.44 6.18 -6.09
N TRP A 77 0.72 7.43 -6.48
CA TRP A 77 -0.29 8.48 -6.57
C TRP A 77 -1.41 8.13 -7.55
N ASP A 78 -1.07 7.63 -8.73
CA ASP A 78 -2.05 7.18 -9.71
C ASP A 78 -2.93 6.04 -9.17
N GLY A 79 -2.37 5.14 -8.34
CA GLY A 79 -3.12 4.09 -7.65
C GLY A 79 -4.07 4.60 -6.55
N GLU A 80 -3.82 5.77 -5.95
CA GLU A 80 -4.71 6.35 -4.92
C GLU A 80 -5.91 7.12 -5.49
N ILE A 81 -5.85 7.49 -6.78
CA ILE A 81 -6.89 8.25 -7.46
C ILE A 81 -7.89 7.30 -8.11
N PRO A 82 -9.21 7.41 -7.81
CA PRO A 82 -10.23 6.58 -8.46
C PRO A 82 -10.12 6.57 -9.99
N ASN A 83 -9.82 7.74 -10.58
CA ASN A 83 -9.71 7.92 -12.02
C ASN A 83 -8.28 7.71 -12.58
N GLY A 84 -7.35 7.17 -11.79
CA GLY A 84 -5.98 6.92 -12.21
C GLY A 84 -5.89 5.92 -13.37
N GLN A 85 -4.85 6.03 -14.19
CA GLN A 85 -4.63 5.14 -15.35
C GLN A 85 -4.51 3.67 -14.90
N SER A 86 -3.91 3.43 -13.73
CA SER A 86 -3.75 2.11 -13.12
C SER A 86 -5.07 1.43 -12.80
N ALA A 87 -6.13 2.18 -12.46
CA ALA A 87 -7.46 1.63 -12.19
C ALA A 87 -8.16 1.13 -13.47
N HIS A 88 -7.82 1.70 -14.63
CA HIS A 88 -8.46 1.41 -15.93
C HIS A 88 -7.85 0.24 -16.69
N ASN A 89 -6.61 -0.12 -16.33
CA ASN A 89 -5.77 -1.07 -17.04
C ASN A 89 -6.38 -2.49 -17.19
N LEU A 90 -7.28 -2.88 -16.28
CA LEU A 90 -7.95 -4.18 -16.33
C LEU A 90 -9.34 -4.15 -16.97
N TRP A 91 -9.77 -3.00 -17.49
CA TRP A 91 -11.06 -2.83 -18.16
C TRP A 91 -10.89 -2.61 -19.66
N ALA A 92 -11.75 -3.25 -20.45
CA ALA A 92 -11.83 -3.07 -21.89
C ALA A 92 -13.13 -2.35 -22.24
N THR A 93 -13.05 -1.26 -23.00
CA THR A 93 -14.23 -0.60 -23.56
C THR A 93 -14.92 -1.51 -24.56
N SER A 94 -16.24 -1.61 -24.46
CA SER A 94 -17.04 -2.40 -25.40
C SER A 94 -17.16 -1.69 -26.76
N PRO A 95 -17.39 -2.44 -27.85
CA PRO A 95 -17.67 -1.85 -29.16
C PRO A 95 -18.93 -0.96 -29.15
N PRO A 96 -19.00 0.07 -30.02
CA PRO A 96 -20.19 0.90 -30.18
C PRO A 96 -21.43 0.03 -30.49
N GLY A 97 -22.55 0.25 -29.79
CA GLY A 97 -23.79 -0.52 -29.95
C GLY A 97 -23.96 -1.69 -28.97
N SER A 98 -23.01 -1.90 -28.05
CA SER A 98 -23.14 -2.87 -26.96
C SER A 98 -24.02 -2.34 -25.82
N THR A 99 -24.74 -3.21 -25.12
CA THR A 99 -25.57 -2.87 -23.94
C THR A 99 -24.77 -2.47 -22.71
N PHE A 100 -23.45 -2.66 -22.72
CA PHE A 100 -22.54 -2.40 -21.60
C PHE A 100 -21.34 -1.61 -22.10
N ASN A 101 -20.86 -0.65 -21.31
CA ASN A 101 -19.78 0.25 -21.71
C ASN A 101 -18.37 -0.35 -21.51
N ALA A 102 -18.22 -1.26 -20.54
CA ALA A 102 -16.93 -1.88 -20.26
C ALA A 102 -17.05 -3.33 -19.77
N ARG A 103 -15.98 -4.10 -20.03
CA ARG A 103 -15.81 -5.48 -19.58
C ARG A 103 -14.47 -5.65 -18.87
N HIS A 104 -14.47 -6.25 -17.67
CA HIS A 104 -13.23 -6.58 -16.96
C HIS A 104 -12.50 -7.72 -17.69
N ILE A 105 -11.22 -7.52 -18.00
CA ILE A 105 -10.42 -8.40 -18.86
C ILE A 105 -10.29 -9.81 -18.26
N ILE A 106 -10.25 -9.93 -16.94
CA ILE A 106 -9.99 -11.19 -16.22
C ILE A 106 -11.29 -11.86 -15.78
N THR A 107 -12.17 -11.12 -15.09
CA THR A 107 -13.38 -11.68 -14.47
C THR A 107 -14.58 -11.72 -15.41
N ASN A 108 -14.48 -11.09 -16.59
CA ASN A 108 -15.59 -10.91 -17.54
C ASN A 108 -16.83 -10.22 -16.95
N LYS A 109 -16.71 -9.54 -15.81
CA LYS A 109 -17.80 -8.71 -15.27
C LYS A 109 -18.06 -7.54 -16.22
N PHE A 110 -19.34 -7.27 -16.42
CA PHE A 110 -19.82 -6.17 -17.25
C PHE A 110 -20.22 -4.99 -16.38
N ALA A 111 -19.98 -3.79 -16.87
CA ALA A 111 -20.43 -2.56 -16.25
C ALA A 111 -21.24 -1.74 -17.26
N SER A 112 -22.42 -1.32 -16.82
CA SER A 112 -23.32 -0.47 -17.61
C SER A 112 -22.80 0.97 -17.72
N SER A 113 -22.06 1.46 -16.71
CA SER A 113 -21.41 2.78 -16.72
C SER A 113 -19.95 2.70 -16.32
N PHE A 114 -19.12 3.57 -16.89
CA PHE A 114 -17.71 3.71 -16.50
C PHE A 114 -17.57 4.18 -15.04
N GLU A 115 -18.55 4.93 -14.54
CA GLU A 115 -18.59 5.42 -13.16
C GLU A 115 -18.73 4.30 -12.13
N SER A 116 -19.47 3.23 -12.46
CA SER A 116 -19.58 2.04 -11.61
C SER A 116 -18.29 1.21 -11.51
N LEU A 117 -17.33 1.44 -12.42
CA LEU A 117 -15.99 0.82 -12.40
C LEU A 117 -15.09 1.47 -11.36
N LEU A 118 -15.17 2.80 -11.28
CA LEU A 118 -14.36 3.65 -10.42
C LEU A 118 -14.67 3.41 -8.94
N THR A 119 -15.91 3.04 -8.62
CA THR A 119 -16.33 2.79 -7.23
C THR A 119 -15.91 1.42 -6.68
N ASN A 120 -15.61 0.46 -7.56
CA ASN A 120 -15.33 -0.94 -7.18
C ASN A 120 -13.88 -1.37 -7.41
N THR A 121 -13.03 -0.46 -7.90
CA THR A 121 -11.60 -0.73 -8.04
C THR A 121 -10.91 -0.50 -6.70
N PRO A 122 -10.16 -1.50 -6.19
CA PRO A 122 -9.37 -1.28 -4.98
C PRO A 122 -8.31 -0.22 -5.29
N LEU A 123 -8.22 0.76 -4.40
CA LEU A 123 -7.26 1.85 -4.50
C LEU A 123 -6.02 1.49 -3.69
N GLY A 124 -4.89 2.09 -4.04
CA GLY A 124 -3.59 1.80 -3.46
C GLY A 124 -2.67 1.05 -4.42
N GLY A 125 -1.61 0.44 -3.87
CA GLY A 125 -0.60 -0.23 -4.68
C GLY A 125 0.38 -1.04 -3.86
N LEU A 126 1.20 -1.82 -4.57
CA LEU A 126 2.28 -2.62 -3.97
C LEU A 126 3.63 -2.01 -4.33
N LEU A 127 4.39 -1.63 -3.30
CA LEU A 127 5.76 -1.16 -3.45
C LEU A 127 6.75 -2.27 -3.06
N ALA A 128 7.17 -3.05 -4.06
CA ALA A 128 8.05 -4.20 -3.89
C ALA A 128 9.47 -3.95 -4.46
N ASP A 129 9.99 -2.74 -4.30
CA ASP A 129 11.36 -2.41 -4.71
C ASP A 129 12.40 -3.09 -3.80
N ASP A 130 13.61 -3.29 -4.32
CA ASP A 130 14.74 -3.86 -3.58
C ASP A 130 15.03 -3.10 -2.27
N MET A 131 15.62 -3.80 -1.31
CA MET A 131 16.09 -3.19 -0.06
C MET A 131 17.14 -2.12 -0.36
N GLY A 132 17.04 -0.96 0.29
CA GLY A 132 17.96 0.18 0.04
C GLY A 132 17.51 1.17 -1.04
N SER A 133 16.43 0.89 -1.79
CA SER A 133 15.87 1.80 -2.81
C SER A 133 15.19 3.08 -2.27
N GLY A 134 15.05 3.19 -0.95
CA GLY A 134 14.38 4.30 -0.28
C GLY A 134 12.85 4.20 -0.29
N LYS A 135 12.28 3.00 -0.12
CA LYS A 135 10.81 2.83 -0.02
C LYS A 135 10.16 3.71 1.04
N THR A 136 10.82 3.87 2.19
CA THR A 136 10.33 4.69 3.31
C THR A 136 10.11 6.16 2.89
N ILE A 137 11.08 6.80 2.24
CA ILE A 137 10.92 8.18 1.76
C ILE A 137 9.86 8.29 0.66
N GLN A 138 9.73 7.29 -0.22
CA GLN A 138 8.68 7.29 -1.25
C GLN A 138 7.29 7.28 -0.61
N VAL A 139 7.09 6.48 0.44
CA VAL A 139 5.83 6.43 1.20
C VAL A 139 5.59 7.73 1.97
N ILE A 140 6.60 8.31 2.60
CA ILE A 140 6.46 9.61 3.30
C ILE A 140 6.08 10.71 2.30
N ALA A 141 6.69 10.70 1.11
CA ALA A 141 6.37 11.63 0.05
C ALA A 141 4.93 11.46 -0.48
N LEU A 142 4.45 10.22 -0.57
CA LEU A 142 3.05 9.93 -0.89
C LEU A 142 2.11 10.54 0.13
N ILE A 143 2.31 10.26 1.43
CA ILE A 143 1.50 10.83 2.52
C ILE A 143 1.49 12.37 2.46
N GLY A 144 2.65 13.00 2.24
CA GLY A 144 2.73 14.46 2.12
C GLY A 144 1.94 15.00 0.92
N THR A 145 1.98 14.30 -0.21
CA THR A 145 1.24 14.66 -1.43
C THR A 145 -0.28 14.50 -1.21
N SER A 146 -0.71 13.41 -0.57
CA SER A 146 -2.11 13.17 -0.23
C SER A 146 -2.62 14.23 0.75
N LYS A 147 -1.81 14.62 1.74
CA LYS A 147 -2.13 15.70 2.68
C LYS A 147 -2.33 17.05 1.98
N GLU A 148 -1.43 17.46 1.09
CA GLU A 148 -1.59 18.72 0.34
C GLU A 148 -2.91 18.75 -0.44
N ARG A 149 -3.26 17.64 -1.10
CA ARG A 149 -4.52 17.53 -1.82
C ARG A 149 -5.74 17.59 -0.91
N LEU A 150 -5.71 16.96 0.27
CA LEU A 150 -6.82 17.02 1.21
C LEU A 150 -7.05 18.44 1.72
N ILE A 151 -5.96 19.17 2.00
CA ILE A 151 -5.99 20.59 2.36
C ILE A 151 -6.60 21.43 1.22
N ALA A 152 -6.14 21.23 -0.02
CA ALA A 152 -6.62 21.97 -1.18
C ALA A 152 -8.13 21.76 -1.45
N ASN A 153 -8.66 20.58 -1.17
CA ASN A 153 -10.08 20.25 -1.37
C ASN A 153 -10.96 20.55 -0.14
N SER A 154 -10.41 21.17 0.92
CA SER A 154 -11.14 21.43 2.18
C SER A 154 -11.81 20.19 2.78
N HIS A 155 -11.23 19.01 2.58
CA HIS A 155 -11.73 17.77 3.15
C HIS A 155 -11.18 17.54 4.55
N CYS A 156 -12.01 16.97 5.43
CA CYS A 156 -11.55 16.52 6.74
C CYS A 156 -10.53 15.40 6.55
N SER A 157 -9.28 15.62 6.99
CA SER A 157 -8.22 14.63 6.85
C SER A 157 -8.35 13.59 7.96
N THR A 158 -8.62 12.33 7.58
CA THR A 158 -8.43 11.20 8.49
C THR A 158 -6.95 10.82 8.51
N PRO A 159 -6.44 10.22 9.61
CA PRO A 159 -5.03 9.86 9.70
C PRO A 159 -4.68 8.67 8.79
N THR A 160 -3.40 8.59 8.42
CA THR A 160 -2.80 7.41 7.79
C THR A 160 -2.21 6.49 8.87
N MET A 161 -2.49 5.18 8.78
CA MET A 161 -1.89 4.19 9.68
C MET A 161 -0.69 3.50 9.02
N ILE A 162 0.44 3.46 9.72
CA ILE A 162 1.60 2.65 9.34
C ILE A 162 1.69 1.47 10.30
N ILE A 163 1.56 0.25 9.76
CA ILE A 163 1.73 -1.00 10.51
C ILE A 163 3.07 -1.60 10.11
N CYS A 164 3.95 -1.78 11.08
CA CYS A 164 5.30 -2.29 10.84
C CYS A 164 5.77 -3.27 11.93
N PRO A 165 6.86 -4.03 11.70
CA PRO A 165 7.54 -4.76 12.76
C PRO A 165 7.93 -3.84 13.94
N PRO A 166 7.83 -4.30 15.21
CA PRO A 166 8.10 -3.44 16.37
C PRO A 166 9.47 -2.74 16.36
N CYS A 167 10.50 -3.41 15.82
CA CYS A 167 11.84 -2.84 15.70
C CYS A 167 11.95 -1.65 14.73
N LEU A 168 10.95 -1.44 13.86
CA LEU A 168 10.94 -0.36 12.87
C LEU A 168 10.09 0.85 13.29
N ILE A 169 9.35 0.78 14.40
CA ILE A 169 8.45 1.87 14.84
C ILE A 169 9.22 3.18 15.05
N THR A 170 10.30 3.14 15.82
CA THR A 170 11.12 4.32 16.12
C THR A 170 11.85 4.82 14.88
N ASN A 171 12.26 3.91 13.99
CA ASN A 171 12.87 4.24 12.71
C ASN A 171 11.91 5.04 11.82
N TRP A 172 10.64 4.62 11.73
CA TRP A 172 9.61 5.38 11.00
C TRP A 172 9.43 6.80 11.54
N GLN A 173 9.38 6.96 12.86
CA GLN A 173 9.28 8.29 13.47
C GLN A 173 10.49 9.18 13.15
N SER A 174 11.70 8.61 13.19
CA SER A 174 12.94 9.31 12.84
C SER A 174 12.95 9.73 11.36
N GLU A 175 12.60 8.81 10.45
CA GLU A 175 12.60 9.06 9.01
C GLU A 175 11.53 10.09 8.62
N ILE A 176 10.34 10.08 9.25
CA ILE A 176 9.34 11.14 9.06
C ILE A 176 9.91 12.50 9.49
N SER A 177 10.53 12.56 10.67
CA SER A 177 11.12 13.81 11.19
C SER A 177 12.29 14.33 10.33
N LYS A 178 13.01 13.41 9.70
CA LYS A 178 14.14 13.70 8.80
C LYS A 178 13.70 14.15 7.41
N HIS A 179 12.62 13.59 6.87
CA HIS A 179 12.20 13.82 5.49
C HIS A 179 11.09 14.85 5.33
N ALA A 180 10.29 15.08 6.36
CA ALA A 180 9.28 16.12 6.39
C ALA A 180 9.85 17.46 6.87
N GLN A 181 9.23 18.56 6.43
CA GLN A 181 9.44 19.88 7.02
C GLN A 181 8.97 19.88 8.48
N ALA A 182 9.62 20.70 9.32
CA ALA A 182 9.28 20.79 10.73
C ALA A 182 7.82 21.21 10.93
N GLY A 183 7.03 20.40 11.64
CA GLY A 183 5.60 20.63 11.89
C GLY A 183 4.68 20.34 10.70
N ALA A 184 5.20 19.88 9.56
CA ALA A 184 4.36 19.60 8.40
C ALA A 184 3.66 18.23 8.47
N LEU A 185 4.26 17.23 9.13
CA LEU A 185 3.66 15.91 9.38
C LEU A 185 3.77 15.55 10.87
N HIS A 186 2.64 15.41 11.54
CA HIS A 186 2.57 15.02 12.94
C HIS A 186 2.37 13.51 13.05
N ALA A 187 3.41 12.80 13.51
CA ALA A 187 3.37 11.36 13.71
C ALA A 187 3.25 11.00 15.21
N LYS A 188 2.38 10.03 15.53
CA LYS A 188 2.23 9.47 16.88
C LYS A 188 2.43 7.97 16.88
N ILE A 189 3.17 7.49 17.86
CA ILE A 189 3.33 6.05 18.11
C ILE A 189 2.13 5.55 18.94
N TYR A 190 1.41 4.58 18.38
CA TYR A 190 0.39 3.79 19.06
C TYR A 190 0.96 2.39 19.35
N HIS A 191 1.76 2.28 20.41
CA HIS A 191 2.40 1.04 20.81
C HIS A 191 2.67 1.01 22.32
N GLY A 192 2.84 -0.19 22.88
CA GLY A 192 3.16 -0.38 24.29
C GLY A 192 2.08 0.13 25.26
N PRO A 193 2.38 0.26 26.56
CA PRO A 193 1.43 0.71 27.57
C PRO A 193 0.91 2.13 27.35
N THR A 194 1.71 2.99 26.73
CA THR A 194 1.36 4.39 26.42
C THR A 194 0.19 4.52 25.46
N ARG A 195 -0.19 3.46 24.73
CA ARG A 195 -1.36 3.49 23.85
C ARG A 195 -2.66 3.65 24.62
N HIS A 196 -2.74 3.16 25.86
CA HIS A 196 -3.96 3.18 26.67
C HIS A 196 -4.33 4.58 27.17
N SER A 197 -3.41 5.54 27.09
CA SER A 197 -3.69 6.94 27.41
C SER A 197 -4.17 7.76 26.21
N LEU A 198 -4.27 7.16 25.02
CA LEU A 198 -4.71 7.84 23.80
C LEU A 198 -6.19 7.56 23.55
N SER A 199 -6.98 8.61 23.39
CA SER A 199 -8.36 8.52 22.96
C SER A 199 -8.48 8.59 21.44
N GLU A 200 -9.64 8.21 20.90
CA GLU A 200 -9.97 8.41 19.47
C GLU A 200 -9.78 9.87 19.05
N ALA A 201 -10.26 10.81 19.88
CA ALA A 201 -10.12 12.24 19.63
C ALA A 201 -8.66 12.71 19.61
N ASP A 202 -7.76 12.05 20.33
CA ASP A 202 -6.33 12.36 20.27
C ASP A 202 -5.68 11.81 19.00
N ILE A 203 -6.09 10.61 18.56
CA ILE A 203 -5.59 9.97 17.34
C ILE A 203 -5.92 10.83 16.11
N LEU A 204 -7.14 11.35 16.04
CA LEU A 204 -7.61 12.16 14.90
C LEU A 204 -6.89 13.52 14.75
N LYS A 205 -6.10 13.95 15.75
CA LYS A 205 -5.29 15.18 15.68
C LYS A 205 -3.98 14.99 14.91
N TYR A 206 -3.55 13.75 14.70
CA TYR A 206 -2.28 13.43 14.03
C TYR A 206 -2.50 13.12 12.56
N ASP A 207 -1.46 13.33 11.75
CA ASP A 207 -1.46 12.96 10.34
C ASP A 207 -1.15 11.47 10.17
N ILE A 208 -0.26 10.94 11.02
CA ILE A 208 0.28 9.59 10.90
C ILE A 208 0.23 8.89 12.26
N ILE A 209 -0.28 7.65 12.27
CA ILE A 209 -0.26 6.77 13.42
C ILE A 209 0.62 5.55 13.11
N ILE A 210 1.64 5.33 13.92
CA ILE A 210 2.60 4.22 13.74
C ILE A 210 2.30 3.16 14.79
N THR A 211 2.06 1.92 14.36
CA THR A 211 1.73 0.79 15.22
C THR A 211 2.43 -0.48 14.74
N SER A 212 2.26 -1.57 15.50
CA SER A 212 2.78 -2.89 15.11
C SER A 212 1.68 -3.88 14.77
N TYR A 213 2.04 -4.87 13.96
CA TYR A 213 1.19 -6.04 13.69
C TYR A 213 0.66 -6.68 14.98
N ASN A 214 1.53 -6.90 15.97
CA ASN A 214 1.12 -7.49 17.25
C ASN A 214 0.15 -6.60 18.04
N THR A 215 0.34 -5.28 17.99
CA THR A 215 -0.55 -4.31 18.64
C THR A 215 -1.97 -4.42 18.05
N ILE A 216 -2.10 -4.38 16.73
CA ILE A 216 -3.39 -4.53 16.04
C ILE A 216 -4.05 -5.88 16.35
N THR A 217 -3.29 -6.97 16.34
CA THR A 217 -3.82 -8.29 16.71
C THR A 217 -4.32 -8.35 18.15
N GLN A 218 -3.66 -7.66 19.09
CA GLN A 218 -4.11 -7.60 20.48
C GLN A 218 -5.37 -6.75 20.64
N GLU A 219 -5.43 -5.58 20.00
CA GLU A 219 -6.63 -4.74 19.97
C GLU A 219 -7.82 -5.56 19.43
N PHE A 220 -7.61 -6.31 18.35
CA PHE A 220 -8.63 -7.14 17.73
C PHE A 220 -9.15 -8.26 18.65
N LYS A 221 -8.29 -8.83 19.51
CA LYS A 221 -8.73 -9.86 20.47
C LYS A 221 -9.54 -9.28 21.63
N GLN A 222 -9.26 -8.04 22.00
CA GLN A 222 -9.93 -7.34 23.10
C GLN A 222 -11.35 -6.83 22.72
N THR A 223 -11.65 -6.73 21.42
CA THR A 223 -12.94 -6.24 20.90
C THR A 223 -14.15 -7.09 21.29
N ASN A 224 -13.98 -8.33 21.73
CA ASN A 224 -15.07 -9.17 22.26
C ASN A 224 -15.65 -8.65 23.58
N THR A 225 -15.00 -7.67 24.23
CA THR A 225 -15.39 -7.12 25.54
C THR A 225 -15.59 -5.60 25.53
N SER A 226 -14.95 -4.87 24.62
CA SER A 226 -15.17 -3.43 24.35
C SER A 226 -14.55 -3.10 22.99
N THR A 227 -15.29 -2.48 22.07
CA THR A 227 -14.82 -2.21 20.71
C THR A 227 -13.65 -1.22 20.74
N SER A 228 -12.44 -1.68 20.40
CA SER A 228 -11.28 -0.80 20.25
C SER A 228 -11.56 0.21 19.13
N PHE A 229 -11.47 1.50 19.45
CA PHE A 229 -11.80 2.57 18.51
C PHE A 229 -10.93 2.55 17.24
N ILE A 230 -9.76 1.92 17.28
CA ILE A 230 -8.86 1.73 16.12
C ILE A 230 -9.57 1.07 14.93
N PHE A 231 -10.54 0.18 15.19
CA PHE A 231 -11.32 -0.49 14.13
C PHE A 231 -12.55 0.30 13.66
N ASN A 232 -12.93 1.35 14.39
CA ASN A 232 -14.06 2.20 14.04
C ASN A 232 -13.64 3.46 13.27
N ILE A 233 -12.37 3.85 13.36
CA ILE A 233 -11.80 4.93 12.56
C ILE A 233 -11.73 4.50 11.09
N ASN A 234 -12.28 5.31 10.19
CA ASN A 234 -12.04 5.17 8.76
C ASN A 234 -10.70 5.82 8.41
N TRP A 235 -9.66 4.99 8.33
CA TRP A 235 -8.30 5.45 8.02
C TRP A 235 -8.22 6.03 6.61
N HIS A 236 -7.41 7.07 6.41
CA HIS A 236 -7.21 7.62 5.08
C HIS A 236 -6.50 6.60 4.18
N CYS A 237 -5.42 6.02 4.72
CA CYS A 237 -4.64 4.97 4.10
C CYS A 237 -4.07 4.05 5.17
N ILE A 238 -3.95 2.75 4.87
CA ILE A 238 -3.22 1.79 5.69
C ILE A 238 -1.98 1.31 4.94
N ILE A 239 -0.81 1.57 5.50
CA ILE A 239 0.49 1.17 4.96
C ILE A 239 0.99 -0.04 5.74
N LEU A 240 1.21 -1.15 5.03
CA LEU A 240 1.76 -2.39 5.58
C LEU A 240 3.24 -2.50 5.21
N ASN A 241 4.11 -2.23 6.18
CA ASN A 241 5.55 -2.39 5.99
C ASN A 241 5.98 -3.82 6.32
N GLU A 242 6.79 -4.44 5.45
CA GLU A 242 7.15 -5.86 5.57
C GLU A 242 5.93 -6.79 5.52
N ALA A 243 5.09 -6.62 4.49
CA ALA A 243 3.82 -7.35 4.33
C ALA A 243 3.96 -8.89 4.29
N HIS A 244 5.17 -9.45 4.21
CA HIS A 244 5.40 -10.88 4.39
C HIS A 244 4.90 -11.41 5.75
N TYR A 245 4.77 -10.54 6.77
CA TYR A 245 4.15 -10.86 8.07
C TYR A 245 2.70 -11.33 7.96
N ILE A 246 2.02 -11.01 6.86
CA ILE A 246 0.59 -11.23 6.67
C ILE A 246 0.29 -12.22 5.54
N ARG A 247 1.31 -12.96 5.08
CA ARG A 247 1.17 -13.92 3.96
C ARG A 247 0.16 -15.03 4.20
N SER A 248 -0.12 -15.36 5.47
CA SER A 248 -0.95 -16.50 5.85
C SER A 248 -2.36 -16.06 6.20
N GLN A 249 -3.31 -16.50 5.37
CA GLN A 249 -4.71 -16.06 5.39
C GLN A 249 -5.47 -16.44 6.67
N TYR A 250 -5.00 -17.44 7.41
CA TYR A 250 -5.68 -17.99 8.60
C TYR A 250 -5.13 -17.46 9.93
N THR A 251 -4.23 -16.48 9.89
CA THR A 251 -3.62 -15.95 11.12
C THR A 251 -4.54 -14.92 11.77
N ALA A 252 -4.55 -14.87 13.11
CA ALA A 252 -5.28 -13.84 13.85
C ALA A 252 -4.85 -12.42 13.43
N THR A 253 -3.58 -12.24 13.07
CA THR A 253 -3.04 -10.99 12.53
C THR A 253 -3.68 -10.61 11.21
N GLN A 254 -3.82 -11.56 10.27
CA GLN A 254 -4.52 -11.30 9.01
C GLN A 254 -5.98 -10.89 9.23
N HIS A 255 -6.69 -11.63 10.10
CA HIS A 255 -8.09 -11.32 10.41
C HIS A 255 -8.24 -9.93 11.04
N ALA A 256 -7.33 -9.56 11.93
CA ALA A 256 -7.29 -8.23 12.52
C ALA A 256 -7.10 -7.14 11.47
N ILE A 257 -6.10 -7.29 10.58
CA ILE A 257 -5.82 -6.30 9.54
C ILE A 257 -6.99 -6.17 8.56
N ASN A 258 -7.58 -7.28 8.15
CA ASN A 258 -8.74 -7.28 7.26
C ASN A 258 -9.99 -6.62 7.87
N SER A 259 -10.03 -6.49 9.20
CA SER A 259 -11.15 -5.85 9.91
C SER A 259 -10.96 -4.34 10.07
N LEU A 260 -9.83 -3.78 9.65
CA LEU A 260 -9.60 -2.32 9.65
C LEU A 260 -10.37 -1.67 8.50
N LEU A 261 -10.94 -0.50 8.77
CA LEU A 261 -11.63 0.31 7.77
C LEU A 261 -10.66 1.31 7.16
N SER A 262 -10.51 1.31 5.84
CA SER A 262 -9.68 2.30 5.15
C SER A 262 -10.35 2.78 3.88
N SER A 263 -10.08 4.04 3.55
CA SER A 263 -10.39 4.60 2.23
C SER A 263 -9.39 4.10 1.18
N ARG A 264 -8.14 3.79 1.56
CA ARG A 264 -7.03 3.38 0.70
C ARG A 264 -6.16 2.30 1.33
#